data_AF-A0A433BG94-F1
#
_entry.id   AF-A0A433BG94-F1
#
_cell.length_a   1.000
_cell.length_b   1.000
_cell.length_c   1.000
_cell.angle_alpha   90.00
_cell.angle_beta   90.00
_cell.angle_gamma   90.00
#
_symmetry.space_group_name_H-M   'P 1'
#
loop_
_entity.id
_entity.type
_entity.pdbx_description
1 polymer ?
#
loop_
_entity_poly.entity_id
_entity_poly.type
_entity_poly.pdbx_seq_one_letter_code
_entity_poly.pdbx_strand_id
1 'polypeptide(L)' 'GSANRIARAALLAEPPSIDRDEVTDKGSINQRAVLKHRDALVQGLHEGSLPHIFQPQGN' A
#
# COMPACT_ATOMS: atom_id res chain seq x y z
N GLY A 1 -10.67 11.54 -1.15
CA GLY A 1 -10.52 11.72 0.31
C GLY A 1 -9.59 12.89 0.56
N SER A 2 -9.87 13.71 1.58
CA SER A 2 -9.11 14.94 1.92
C SER A 2 -7.98 14.71 2.93
N ALA A 3 -7.48 13.48 3.05
CA ALA A 3 -6.42 13.16 3.99
C ALA A 3 -5.09 13.74 3.51
N ASN A 4 -4.55 14.71 4.24
CA ASN A 4 -3.28 15.37 3.91
C ASN A 4 -2.07 14.78 4.67
N ARG A 5 -2.28 13.76 5.51
CA ARG A 5 -1.22 13.16 6.33
C ARG A 5 -1.21 11.64 6.19
N ILE A 6 -0.04 11.09 5.86
CA ILE A 6 0.22 9.65 5.86
C ILE A 6 0.31 9.20 7.33
N ALA A 7 -0.60 8.32 7.77
CA ALA A 7 -0.59 7.81 9.14
C ALA A 7 0.32 6.58 9.32
N ARG A 8 0.50 5.79 8.26
CA ARG A 8 1.29 4.56 8.23
C ARG A 8 1.80 4.29 6.81
N ALA A 9 2.92 3.60 6.71
CA ALA A 9 3.44 3.01 5.48
C ALA A 9 4.06 1.65 5.78
N ALA A 10 4.09 0.73 4.81
CA ALA A 10 4.79 -0.54 4.94
C ALA A 10 5.71 -0.73 3.72
N LEU A 11 6.92 -1.22 3.96
CA LEU A 11 7.80 -1.65 2.88
C LEU A 11 7.44 -3.09 2.48
N LEU A 12 7.14 -3.29 1.20
CA LEU A 12 6.82 -4.61 0.65
C LEU A 12 8.00 -5.09 -0.20
N ALA A 13 8.30 -6.39 -0.11
CA ALA A 13 9.35 -7.00 -0.93
C ALA A 13 8.92 -7.13 -2.41
N GLU A 14 7.66 -7.45 -2.64
CA GLU A 14 7.13 -7.68 -3.99
C GLU A 14 6.66 -6.36 -4.63
N PRO A 15 7.21 -6.00 -5.81
CA PRO A 15 6.79 -4.81 -6.53
C PRO A 15 5.34 -4.94 -7.03
N PRO A 16 4.69 -3.83 -7.43
CA PRO A 16 3.41 -3.88 -8.14
C PRO A 16 3.51 -4.73 -9.42
N SER A 17 2.50 -5.57 -9.67
CA SER A 17 2.47 -6.49 -10.82
C SER A 17 1.71 -5.91 -12.00
N ILE A 18 2.33 -5.91 -13.18
CA ILE A 18 1.67 -5.57 -14.45
C ILE A 18 0.63 -6.64 -14.83
N ASP A 19 0.93 -7.92 -14.58
CA ASP A 19 0.05 -9.06 -14.89
C ASP A 19 -1.25 -9.04 -14.07
N ARG A 20 -1.19 -8.45 -12.87
CA ARG A 20 -2.35 -8.25 -11.99
C ARG A 20 -3.00 -6.88 -12.15
N ASP A 21 -2.60 -6.12 -13.17
CA ASP A 21 -3.12 -4.78 -13.44
C ASP A 21 -2.91 -3.81 -12.26
N GLU A 22 -1.92 -4.04 -11.38
CA GLU A 22 -1.61 -3.16 -10.23
C GLU A 22 -0.84 -1.90 -10.67
N VAL A 23 -0.12 -1.98 -11.79
CA VAL A 23 0.64 -0.89 -12.39
C VAL A 23 0.42 -0.87 -13.90
N THR A 24 0.29 0.32 -14.47
CA THR A 24 0.11 0.52 -15.91
C THR A 24 1.45 0.49 -16.66
N ASP A 25 1.39 0.40 -17.98
CA ASP A 25 2.57 0.53 -18.85
C ASP A 25 3.30 1.88 -18.71
N LYS A 26 2.58 2.93 -18.27
CA LYS A 26 3.14 4.26 -17.95
C LYS A 26 3.61 4.39 -16.49
N GLY A 27 3.55 3.31 -15.71
CA GLY A 27 4.03 3.28 -14.32
C GLY A 27 3.08 3.87 -13.29
N SER A 28 1.83 4.21 -13.65
CA SER A 28 0.83 4.65 -12.67
C SER A 28 0.23 3.47 -11.91
N ILE A 29 -0.07 3.65 -10.63
CA ILE A 29 -0.67 2.60 -9.79
C ILE A 29 -2.19 2.56 -9.96
N ASN A 30 -2.71 1.38 -10.26
CA ASN A 30 -4.14 1.11 -10.25
C ASN A 30 -4.58 0.72 -8.84
N GLN A 31 -5.03 1.72 -8.07
CA GLN A 31 -5.44 1.53 -6.68
C GLN A 31 -6.51 0.43 -6.53
N ARG A 32 -7.46 0.34 -7.47
CA ARG A 32 -8.55 -0.66 -7.40
C ARG A 32 -8.00 -2.08 -7.52
N ALA A 33 -7.06 -2.33 -8.43
CA ALA A 33 -6.42 -3.63 -8.56
C ALA A 33 -5.55 -3.95 -7.33
N VAL A 34 -4.76 -2.99 -6.85
CA VAL A 34 -3.96 -3.17 -5.62
C VAL A 34 -4.82 -3.54 -4.42
N LEU A 35 -5.91 -2.79 -4.17
CA LEU A 35 -6.82 -3.08 -3.05
C LEU A 35 -7.45 -4.47 -3.17
N LYS A 36 -7.78 -4.91 -4.40
CA LYS A 36 -8.33 -6.25 -4.65
C LYS A 36 -7.30 -7.36 -4.42
N HIS A 37 -6.07 -7.18 -4.91
CA HIS A 37 -5.06 -8.25 -4.92
C HIS A 37 -4.19 -8.29 -3.66
N ARG A 38 -4.14 -7.20 -2.89
CA ARG A 38 -3.34 -7.07 -1.66
C ARG A 38 -4.19 -6.84 -0.42
N ASP A 39 -5.45 -7.27 -0.41
CA ASP A 39 -6.39 -7.04 0.69
C ASP A 39 -5.79 -7.39 2.07
N ALA A 40 -5.19 -8.57 2.21
CA ALA A 40 -4.56 -8.98 3.47
C ALA A 40 -3.44 -8.03 3.95
N LEU A 41 -2.65 -7.47 3.02
CA LEU A 41 -1.63 -6.47 3.36
C LEU A 41 -2.26 -5.13 3.74
N VAL A 42 -3.34 -4.73 3.06
CA VAL A 42 -4.09 -3.53 3.39
C VAL A 42 -4.68 -3.64 4.80
N GLN A 43 -5.35 -4.77 5.11
CA GLN A 43 -5.86 -5.03 6.46
C GLN A 43 -4.74 -5.01 7.48
N GLY A 44 -3.64 -5.71 7.23
CA GLY A 44 -2.50 -5.72 8.15
C GLY A 44 -1.88 -4.33 8.38
N LEU A 45 -1.85 -3.46 7.37
CA LEU A 45 -1.41 -2.06 7.51
C LEU A 45 -2.37 -1.27 8.41
N HIS A 46 -3.68 -1.48 8.26
CA HIS A 46 -4.72 -0.86 9.07
C HIS A 46 -4.79 -1.41 10.50
N GLU A 47 -4.41 -2.65 10.72
CA GLU A 47 -4.27 -3.26 12.04
C GLU A 47 -2.94 -2.91 12.72
N GLY A 48 -1.91 -2.57 11.93
CA GLY A 48 -0.57 -2.37 12.44
C GLY A 48 0.20 -3.68 12.66
N SER A 49 -0.23 -4.77 11.99
CA SER A 49 0.31 -6.12 12.17
C SER A 49 1.34 -6.53 11.12
N LEU A 50 1.54 -5.74 10.05
CA LEU A 50 2.59 -6.04 9.08
C LEU A 50 4.01 -5.82 9.66
N PRO A 51 4.99 -6.62 9.20
CA PRO A 51 6.39 -6.31 9.44
C PRO A 51 6.78 -5.01 8.72
N HIS A 52 7.81 -4.33 9.23
CA HIS A 52 8.38 -3.12 8.61
C HIS A 52 7.36 -1.99 8.36
N ILE A 53 6.38 -1.85 9.25
CA ILE A 53 5.50 -0.68 9.28
C ILE A 53 6.26 0.53 9.82
N PHE A 54 6.22 1.61 9.06
CA PHE A 54 6.63 2.93 9.48
C PHE A 54 5.40 3.73 9.91
N GLN A 55 5.50 4.32 11.10
CA GLN A 55 4.56 5.31 11.58
C GLN A 55 5.32 6.64 11.71
N PRO A 56 4.72 7.78 11.32
CA PRO A 56 5.37 9.06 11.51
C PRO A 56 5.63 9.27 13.00
N GLN A 57 6.89 9.46 13.36
CA GLN A 57 7.26 9.92 14.69
C GLN A 57 6.87 11.41 14.77
N GLY A 58 6.07 11.77 15.76
CA GLY A 58 5.83 13.19 16.06
C GLY A 58 7.06 13.82 16.70
N ASN A 59 7.09 15.15 16.74
CA ASN A 59 7.56 15.82 17.96
C ASN A 59 6.44 15.76 19.01
#